data_AF-A0A8T6G727-F1
#
_entry.id   AF-A0A8T6G727-F1
#
_cell.length_a   1.000
_cell.length_b   1.000
_cell.length_c   1.000
_cell.angle_alpha   90.00
_cell.angle_beta   90.00
_cell.angle_gamma   90.00
#
_symmetry.space_group_name_H-M   'P 1'
#
loop_
_entity.id
_entity.type
_entity.pdbx_description
1 polymer ?
#
loop_
_entity_poly.entity_id
_entity_poly.type
_entity_poly.pdbx_seq_one_letter_code
_entity_poly.pdbx_strand_id
1 'polypeptide(L)'
;MMDRETIETLITDILGCEGMLLVIDSGGAVSEMHAPPTITAEFAGRWANIEAGEWHIHLDMDSIAGAQFVENSNHGHESMMAKLYYLRFSDADESTLLRFYFPNPWLDEDERPTEFQPERLRVFEDFRSRYTGKDGIVFVQRTADGDIYHND
;
A
#
# COMPACT_ATOMS: atom_id res chain seq x y z
N MET A 1 -11.92 -9.23 10.85
CA MET A 1 -12.52 -8.25 9.93
C MET A 1 -12.20 -6.90 10.53
N MET A 2 -11.57 -6.04 9.74
CA MET A 2 -11.13 -4.72 10.21
C MET A 2 -12.34 -3.82 10.45
N ASP A 3 -12.22 -2.89 11.39
CA ASP A 3 -13.26 -1.89 11.60
C ASP A 3 -13.38 -0.96 10.38
N ARG A 4 -14.61 -0.59 10.04
CA ARG A 4 -14.90 0.20 8.86
C ARG A 4 -14.33 1.61 8.94
N GLU A 5 -14.43 2.27 10.10
CA GLU A 5 -13.89 3.62 10.29
C GLU A 5 -12.38 3.62 10.11
N THR A 6 -11.71 2.57 10.56
CA THR A 6 -10.27 2.36 10.35
C THR A 6 -9.93 2.17 8.87
N ILE A 7 -10.70 1.39 8.11
CA ILE A 7 -10.49 1.23 6.66
C ILE A 7 -10.65 2.57 5.94
N GLU A 8 -11.76 3.28 6.17
CA GLU A 8 -12.06 4.56 5.51
C GLU A 8 -11.01 5.62 5.84
N THR A 9 -10.59 5.70 7.11
CA THR A 9 -9.54 6.63 7.57
C THR A 9 -8.19 6.29 6.94
N LEU A 10 -7.79 5.02 6.94
CA LEU A 10 -6.52 4.59 6.37
C LEU A 10 -6.44 4.85 4.86
N ILE A 11 -7.53 4.58 4.12
CA ILE A 11 -7.63 4.91 2.70
C ILE A 11 -7.53 6.43 2.50
N THR A 12 -8.28 7.22 3.25
CA THR A 12 -8.26 8.68 3.13
C THR A 12 -6.87 9.25 3.39
N ASP A 13 -6.23 8.81 4.48
CA ASP A 13 -4.89 9.25 4.86
C ASP A 13 -3.84 8.90 3.80
N ILE A 14 -3.84 7.65 3.29
CA ILE A 14 -2.80 7.21 2.35
C ILE A 14 -2.97 7.85 0.98
N LEU A 15 -4.21 8.09 0.54
CA LEU A 15 -4.50 8.82 -0.70
C LEU A 15 -4.08 10.29 -0.62
N GLY A 16 -4.04 10.87 0.58
CA GLY A 16 -3.48 12.21 0.81
C GLY A 16 -1.96 12.30 0.68
N CYS A 17 -1.26 11.18 0.49
CA CYS A 17 0.18 11.17 0.29
C CYS A 17 0.54 11.26 -1.19
N GLU A 18 1.44 12.20 -1.52
CA GLU A 18 1.95 12.34 -2.88
C GLU A 18 2.83 11.16 -3.30
N GLY A 19 2.88 10.90 -4.61
CA GLY A 19 3.77 9.91 -5.21
C GLY A 19 3.41 8.45 -4.96
N MET A 20 2.17 8.17 -4.55
CA MET A 20 1.70 6.79 -4.37
C MET A 20 1.53 6.07 -5.70
N LEU A 21 1.88 4.78 -5.73
CA LEU A 21 1.54 3.86 -6.81
C LEU A 21 0.54 2.82 -6.29
N LEU A 22 -0.65 2.78 -6.90
CA LEU A 22 -1.68 1.81 -6.57
C LEU A 22 -1.58 0.61 -7.51
N VAL A 23 -1.64 -0.60 -6.96
CA VAL A 23 -1.51 -1.83 -7.72
C VAL A 23 -2.62 -2.82 -7.40
N ILE A 24 -3.30 -3.29 -8.45
CA ILE A 24 -4.24 -4.41 -8.41
C ILE A 24 -3.64 -5.55 -9.22
N ASP A 25 -3.66 -6.75 -8.64
CA ASP A 25 -3.18 -7.97 -9.27
C ASP A 25 -4.30 -9.01 -9.26
N SER A 26 -4.69 -9.47 -10.44
CA SER A 26 -5.75 -10.46 -10.65
C SER A 26 -5.21 -11.87 -10.94
N GLY A 27 -3.90 -12.09 -10.84
CA GLY A 27 -3.22 -13.36 -11.10
C GLY A 27 -2.92 -13.64 -12.58
N GLY A 28 -3.48 -12.86 -13.51
CA GLY A 28 -3.16 -12.93 -14.95
C GLY A 28 -2.93 -11.57 -15.61
N ALA A 29 -3.24 -10.48 -14.90
CA ALA A 29 -3.00 -9.11 -15.31
C ALA A 29 -2.80 -8.24 -14.06
N VAL A 30 -1.92 -7.25 -14.20
CA VAL A 30 -1.59 -6.27 -13.17
C VAL A 30 -1.90 -4.88 -13.73
N SER A 31 -2.57 -4.06 -12.92
CA SER A 31 -2.73 -2.63 -13.18
C SER A 31 -1.92 -1.85 -12.17
N GLU A 32 -1.12 -0.90 -12.65
CA GLU A 32 -0.26 -0.02 -11.84
C GLU A 32 -0.62 1.42 -12.19
N MET A 33 -1.08 2.17 -11.19
CA MET A 33 -1.69 3.49 -11.39
C MET A 33 -1.05 4.48 -10.42
N HIS A 34 -0.37 5.50 -10.96
CA HIS A 34 0.13 6.59 -10.13
C HIS A 34 -1.03 7.44 -9.63
N ALA A 35 -1.01 7.75 -8.34
CA ALA A 35 -1.96 8.64 -7.70
C ALA A 35 -1.64 10.10 -8.08
N PRO A 36 -2.54 10.82 -8.78
CA PRO A 36 -2.40 12.25 -8.95
C PRO A 36 -2.75 12.98 -7.64
N PRO A 37 -2.34 14.24 -7.45
CA PRO A 37 -2.70 15.03 -6.27
C PRO A 37 -4.21 15.24 -6.07
N THR A 38 -5.02 15.00 -7.09
CA THR A 38 -6.48 15.13 -7.07
C THR A 38 -7.21 13.83 -6.72
N ILE A 39 -6.47 12.76 -6.39
CA ILE A 39 -7.07 11.47 -6.04
C ILE A 39 -7.98 11.61 -4.81
N THR A 40 -9.14 10.97 -4.86
CA THR A 40 -10.08 10.95 -3.74
C THR A 40 -10.76 9.59 -3.63
N ALA A 41 -11.30 9.28 -2.45
CA ALA A 41 -12.20 8.15 -2.26
C ALA A 41 -13.59 8.64 -1.87
N GLU A 42 -14.63 8.11 -2.54
CA GLU A 42 -16.01 8.20 -2.07
C GLU A 42 -16.40 6.87 -1.39
N PHE A 43 -16.90 6.95 -0.16
CA PHE A 43 -17.36 5.78 0.59
C PHE A 43 -18.88 5.67 0.54
N ALA A 44 -19.38 4.61 -0.10
CA ALA A 44 -20.82 4.40 -0.29
C ALA A 44 -21.19 2.91 -0.13
N GLY A 45 -21.99 2.60 0.89
CA GLY A 45 -22.34 1.20 1.19
C GLY A 45 -21.08 0.39 1.51
N ARG A 46 -20.85 -0.73 0.83
CA ARG A 46 -19.65 -1.57 1.02
C ARG A 46 -18.42 -1.10 0.22
N TRP A 47 -18.56 -0.05 -0.60
CA TRP A 47 -17.53 0.32 -1.57
C TRP A 47 -16.73 1.54 -1.12
N ALA A 48 -15.42 1.46 -1.31
CA ALA A 48 -14.55 2.62 -1.46
C ALA A 48 -14.30 2.82 -2.96
N ASN A 49 -14.86 3.88 -3.53
CA ASN A 49 -14.67 4.26 -4.93
C ASN A 49 -13.50 5.25 -4.99
N ILE A 50 -12.32 4.76 -5.37
CA ILE A 50 -11.11 5.59 -5.50
C ILE A 50 -11.06 6.07 -6.95
N GLU A 51 -11.10 7.38 -7.15
CA GLU A 51 -11.19 8.01 -8.48
C GLU A 51 -10.02 8.96 -8.72
N ALA A 52 -9.44 8.88 -9.92
CA ALA A 52 -8.32 9.70 -10.34
C ALA A 52 -8.26 9.86 -11.87
N GLY A 53 -8.83 10.95 -12.37
CA GLY A 53 -8.77 11.30 -13.79
C GLY A 53 -9.40 10.23 -14.68
N GLU A 54 -8.56 9.44 -15.35
CA GLU A 54 -8.97 8.45 -16.35
C GLU A 54 -9.13 7.03 -15.78
N TRP A 55 -8.81 6.81 -14.51
CA TRP A 55 -8.94 5.50 -13.86
C TRP A 55 -9.75 5.59 -12.56
N HIS A 56 -10.38 4.47 -12.19
CA HIS A 56 -11.06 4.29 -10.92
C HIS A 56 -10.85 2.87 -10.37
N ILE A 57 -10.99 2.73 -9.06
CA ILE A 57 -10.96 1.45 -8.35
C ILE A 57 -12.22 1.36 -7.50
N HIS A 58 -12.94 0.24 -7.62
CA HIS A 58 -14.00 -0.12 -6.69
C HIS A 58 -13.47 -1.17 -5.73
N LEU A 59 -13.15 -0.75 -4.50
CA LEU A 59 -12.68 -1.66 -3.45
C LEU A 59 -13.84 -2.04 -2.53
N ASP A 60 -14.10 -3.34 -2.44
CA ASP A 60 -15.10 -3.91 -1.54
C ASP A 60 -14.56 -3.98 -0.11
N MET A 61 -14.96 -3.04 0.74
CA MET A 61 -14.46 -2.94 2.12
C MET A 61 -14.88 -4.13 2.99
N ASP A 62 -16.03 -4.75 2.71
CA ASP A 62 -16.50 -5.92 3.46
C ASP A 62 -15.64 -7.17 3.18
N SER A 63 -14.91 -7.17 2.06
CA SER A 63 -13.97 -8.24 1.71
C SER A 63 -12.62 -8.12 2.42
N ILE A 64 -12.33 -6.97 3.04
CA ILE A 64 -11.04 -6.73 3.71
C ILE A 64 -11.01 -7.46 5.05
N ALA A 65 -10.18 -8.50 5.12
CA ALA A 65 -9.93 -9.24 6.34
C ALA A 65 -8.75 -8.68 7.15
N GLY A 66 -7.77 -8.08 6.47
CA GLY A 66 -6.56 -7.55 7.10
C GLY A 66 -5.82 -6.52 6.25
N ALA A 67 -4.90 -5.82 6.92
CA ALA A 67 -4.01 -4.84 6.33
C ALA A 67 -2.60 -4.99 6.88
N GLN A 68 -1.60 -4.78 6.02
CA GLN A 68 -0.20 -4.92 6.39
C GLN A 68 0.63 -3.79 5.82
N PHE A 69 1.42 -3.14 6.68
CA PHE A 69 2.59 -2.40 6.21
C PHE A 69 3.69 -3.41 5.93
N VAL A 70 4.30 -3.31 4.76
CA VAL A 70 5.31 -4.25 4.29
C VAL A 70 6.57 -3.51 3.89
N GLU A 71 7.69 -3.94 4.45
CA GLU A 71 9.02 -3.70 3.91
C GLU A 71 9.47 -4.97 3.18
N ASN A 72 9.67 -4.88 1.87
CA ASN A 72 10.08 -5.98 1.04
C ASN A 72 11.56 -5.86 0.68
N SER A 73 12.37 -6.69 1.33
CA SER A 73 13.80 -6.83 1.04
C SER A 73 14.11 -8.10 0.24
N ASN A 74 13.10 -8.90 -0.11
CA ASN A 74 13.25 -10.12 -0.90
C ASN A 74 13.58 -9.80 -2.37
N HIS A 75 14.84 -9.45 -2.64
CA HIS A 75 15.34 -9.13 -3.98
C HIS A 75 15.95 -10.35 -4.63
N GLY A 76 15.07 -11.24 -5.10
CA GLY A 76 15.37 -12.18 -6.16
C GLY A 76 14.91 -11.67 -7.52
N HIS A 77 15.26 -10.44 -7.93
CA HIS A 77 15.40 -10.02 -9.34
C HIS A 77 15.69 -8.51 -9.43
N GLU A 78 16.72 -8.14 -10.17
CA GLU A 78 17.25 -6.81 -10.43
C GLU A 78 16.30 -5.85 -11.20
N SER A 79 14.96 -6.03 -11.15
CA SER A 79 14.00 -5.25 -11.96
C SER A 79 12.83 -4.59 -11.23
N MET A 80 12.66 -4.77 -9.91
CA MET A 80 11.54 -4.15 -9.18
C MET A 80 11.97 -3.37 -7.94
N MET A 81 13.07 -2.60 -8.06
CA MET A 81 13.53 -1.70 -6.99
C MET A 81 12.44 -0.73 -6.52
N ALA A 82 11.40 -0.44 -7.31
CA ALA A 82 10.32 0.48 -6.95
C ALA A 82 9.40 -0.01 -5.82
N LYS A 83 9.30 -1.33 -5.58
CA LYS A 83 8.20 -1.96 -4.82
C LYS A 83 8.61 -2.46 -3.43
N LEU A 84 9.32 -1.61 -2.68
CA LEU A 84 9.90 -1.93 -1.37
C LEU A 84 8.92 -1.74 -0.23
N TYR A 85 8.31 -0.55 -0.15
CA TYR A 85 7.53 -0.12 1.00
C TYR A 85 6.08 0.04 0.58
N TYR A 86 5.16 -0.71 1.17
CA TYR A 86 3.74 -0.63 0.79
C TYR A 86 2.79 -0.96 1.92
N LEU A 87 1.59 -0.42 1.83
CA LEU A 87 0.41 -0.94 2.51
C LEU A 87 -0.29 -1.94 1.57
N ARG A 88 -0.71 -3.10 2.08
CA ARG A 88 -1.63 -4.00 1.36
C ARG A 88 -2.92 -4.22 2.15
N PHE A 89 -4.04 -4.31 1.45
CA PHE A 89 -5.25 -4.95 1.94
C PHE A 89 -5.34 -6.39 1.44
N SER A 90 -5.88 -7.29 2.25
CA SER A 90 -6.15 -8.67 1.84
C SER A 90 -7.50 -9.18 2.29
N ASP A 91 -7.99 -10.18 1.57
CA ASP A 91 -9.16 -10.95 1.94
C ASP A 91 -8.85 -12.02 2.99
N ALA A 92 -9.88 -12.79 3.35
CA ALA A 92 -9.80 -13.83 4.37
C ALA A 92 -8.89 -15.01 4.00
N ASP A 93 -8.58 -15.17 2.71
CA ASP A 93 -7.65 -16.18 2.19
C ASP A 93 -6.22 -15.62 2.08
N GLU A 94 -5.97 -14.43 2.65
CA GLU A 94 -4.71 -13.68 2.57
C GLU A 94 -4.31 -13.25 1.15
N SER A 95 -5.24 -13.32 0.19
CA SER A 95 -5.02 -12.82 -1.17
C SER A 95 -4.99 -11.29 -1.14
N THR A 96 -4.03 -10.69 -1.84
CA THR A 96 -3.92 -9.23 -1.89
C THR A 96 -5.02 -8.63 -2.76
N LEU A 97 -5.79 -7.70 -2.20
CA LEU A 97 -6.85 -6.96 -2.90
C LEU A 97 -6.31 -5.70 -3.59
N LEU A 98 -5.50 -4.93 -2.86
CA LEU A 98 -4.93 -3.67 -3.31
C LEU A 98 -3.62 -3.39 -2.58
N ARG A 99 -2.64 -2.84 -3.29
CA ARG A 99 -1.39 -2.30 -2.71
C ARG A 99 -1.28 -0.81 -2.96
N PHE A 100 -0.77 -0.10 -1.97
CA PHE A 100 -0.36 1.29 -2.04
C PHE A 100 1.15 1.33 -1.78
N TYR A 101 1.93 1.53 -2.83
CA TYR A 101 3.38 1.67 -2.73
C TYR A 101 3.75 3.11 -2.40
N PHE A 102 4.57 3.26 -1.37
CA PHE A 102 5.16 4.54 -0.99
C PHE A 102 6.28 4.91 -1.98
N PRO A 103 6.57 6.21 -2.15
CA PRO A 103 7.71 6.68 -2.92
C PRO A 103 8.98 5.96 -2.50
N ASN A 104 9.70 5.42 -3.47
CA ASN A 104 10.89 4.64 -3.18
C ASN A 104 12.05 5.55 -2.76
N PRO A 105 12.74 5.29 -1.64
CA PRO A 105 13.86 6.13 -1.21
C PRO A 105 15.12 5.97 -2.09
N TRP A 106 15.16 5.00 -2.99
CA TRP A 106 16.29 4.74 -3.89
C TRP A 106 16.01 5.11 -5.34
N LEU A 107 14.82 5.65 -5.65
CA LEU A 107 14.46 6.06 -7.01
C LEU A 107 14.20 7.56 -7.09
N ASP A 108 14.53 8.17 -8.22
CA ASP A 108 14.11 9.54 -8.56
C ASP A 108 12.67 9.58 -9.09
N GLU A 109 12.21 10.76 -9.52
CA GLU A 109 10.86 10.95 -10.10
C GLU A 109 10.65 10.22 -11.43
N ASP A 110 11.72 9.84 -12.13
CA ASP A 110 11.68 9.06 -13.37
C ASP A 110 11.80 7.54 -13.09
N GLU A 111 11.66 7.12 -11.83
CA GLU A 111 11.86 5.75 -11.34
C GLU A 111 13.26 5.18 -11.60
N ARG A 112 14.28 6.03 -11.72
CA ARG A 112 15.68 5.60 -11.92
C ARG A 112 16.42 5.54 -10.59
N PRO A 113 17.38 4.62 -10.43
CA PRO A 113 18.22 4.58 -9.24
C PRO A 113 18.89 5.92 -8.96
N THR A 114 18.82 6.37 -7.71
CA THR A 114 19.41 7.62 -7.24
C THR A 114 19.98 7.45 -5.83
N GLU A 115 20.55 8.53 -5.26
CA GLU A 115 21.02 8.55 -3.88
C GLU A 115 19.87 8.34 -2.89
N PHE A 116 20.19 7.76 -1.72
CA PHE A 116 19.19 7.50 -0.68
C PHE A 116 18.49 8.78 -0.22
N GLN A 117 17.17 8.74 -0.25
CA GLN A 117 16.25 9.83 0.13
C GLN A 117 15.55 9.47 1.45
N PRO A 118 16.14 9.80 2.62
CA PRO A 118 15.61 9.41 3.93
C PRO A 118 14.20 9.95 4.21
N GLU A 119 13.85 11.10 3.63
CA GLU A 119 12.52 11.70 3.74
C GLU A 119 11.43 10.81 3.14
N ARG A 120 11.71 10.07 2.05
CA ARG A 120 10.74 9.15 1.44
C ARG A 120 10.48 7.93 2.31
N LEU A 121 11.54 7.36 2.90
CA LEU A 121 11.41 6.26 3.86
C LEU A 121 10.61 6.71 5.08
N ARG A 122 10.87 7.92 5.57
CA ARG A 122 10.19 8.47 6.74
C ARG A 122 8.67 8.56 6.56
N VAL A 123 8.18 8.82 5.34
CA VAL A 123 6.73 8.78 5.05
C VAL A 123 6.14 7.41 5.39
N PHE A 124 6.77 6.33 4.93
CA PHE A 124 6.33 4.97 5.25
C PHE A 124 6.37 4.70 6.77
N GLU A 125 7.46 5.08 7.43
CA GLU A 125 7.62 4.87 8.88
C GLU A 125 6.59 5.65 9.71
N ASP A 126 6.29 6.89 9.32
CA ASP A 126 5.30 7.74 9.97
C ASP A 126 3.87 7.20 9.78
N PHE A 127 3.55 6.62 8.63
CA PHE A 127 2.27 5.91 8.44
C PHE A 127 2.22 4.62 9.27
N ARG A 128 3.24 3.77 9.14
CA ARG A 128 3.32 2.50 9.86
C ARG A 128 3.16 2.70 11.37
N SER A 129 3.88 3.66 11.95
CA SER A 129 3.83 3.94 13.40
C SER A 129 2.47 4.44 13.88
N ARG A 130 1.70 5.13 13.03
CA ARG A 130 0.35 5.61 13.37
C ARG A 130 -0.71 4.50 13.37
N TYR A 131 -0.50 3.42 12.62
CA TYR A 131 -1.56 2.44 12.32
C TYR A 131 -1.26 1.02 12.78
N THR A 132 0.01 0.62 12.90
CA THR A 132 0.37 -0.73 13.39
C THR A 132 -0.19 -0.96 14.80
N GLY A 133 -0.74 -2.15 15.03
CA GLY A 133 -1.40 -2.54 16.28
C GLY A 133 -2.88 -2.14 16.39
N LYS A 134 -3.39 -1.28 15.49
CA LYS A 134 -4.83 -0.94 15.44
C LYS A 134 -5.58 -1.94 14.58
N ASP A 135 -6.70 -2.46 15.07
CA ASP A 135 -7.60 -3.37 14.33
C ASP A 135 -6.91 -4.51 13.57
N GLY A 136 -5.84 -5.05 14.15
CA GLY A 136 -5.08 -6.15 13.55
C GLY A 136 -4.18 -5.75 12.38
N ILE A 137 -3.94 -4.44 12.16
CA ILE A 137 -2.93 -3.95 11.22
C ILE A 137 -1.55 -4.34 11.75
N VAL A 138 -0.75 -5.01 10.93
CA VAL A 138 0.59 -5.49 11.31
C VAL A 138 1.68 -4.90 10.42
N PHE A 139 2.92 -4.92 10.92
CA PHE A 139 4.10 -4.68 10.11
C PHE A 139 4.79 -6.00 9.77
N VAL A 140 5.17 -6.15 8.50
CA VAL A 140 5.82 -7.35 7.97
C VAL A 140 7.10 -6.96 7.23
N GLN A 141 8.21 -7.59 7.58
CA GLN A 141 9.43 -7.56 6.77
C GLN A 141 9.50 -8.83 5.95
N ARG A 142 9.44 -8.71 4.62
CA ARG A 142 9.61 -9.84 3.70
C ARG A 142 11.05 -9.97 3.31
N THR A 143 11.65 -11.09 3.64
CA THR A 143 13.05 -11.40 3.34
C THR A 143 13.14 -12.65 2.46
N ALA A 144 14.31 -12.95 1.92
CA ALA A 144 14.55 -14.20 1.21
C ALA A 144 14.35 -15.44 2.10
N ASP A 145 14.52 -15.28 3.42
CA ASP A 145 14.42 -16.35 4.42
C ASP A 145 13.00 -16.50 5.00
N GLY A 146 12.06 -15.65 4.55
CA GLY A 146 10.67 -15.65 4.98
C GLY A 146 10.18 -14.30 5.53
N ASP A 147 8.91 -14.28 5.92
CA ASP A 147 8.22 -13.09 6.43
C ASP A 147 8.40 -12.99 7.96
N ILE A 148 8.86 -11.83 8.43
CA ILE A 148 9.01 -11.50 9.85
C ILE A 148 7.87 -10.57 10.24
N TYR A 149 7.00 -11.01 11.15
CA TYR A 149 5.87 -10.25 11.65
C TYR A 149 6.26 -9.49 12.93
N HIS A 150 6.00 -8.20 12.94
CA HIS A 150 6.22 -7.32 14.08
C HIS A 150 4.86 -6.99 14.72
N ASN A 151 4.70 -7.42 15.96
CA ASN A 151 3.53 -7.15 16.80
C ASN A 151 3.91 -5.99 17.74
N ASP A 152 4.11 -4.80 17.18
CA ASP A 152 4.40 -3.59 17.95
C ASP A 152 3.26 -3.28 18.96
#